data_AF-A0AAD1H2B8-F1
#
_entry.id   AF-A0AAD1H2B8-F1
#
_cell.length_a   1.000
_cell.length_b   1.000
_cell.length_c   1.000
_cell.angle_alpha   90.00
_cell.angle_beta   90.00
_cell.angle_gamma   90.00
#
_symmetry.space_group_name_H-M   'P 1'
#
loop_
_entity.id
_entity.type
_entity.pdbx_description
1 polymer ?
#
loop_
_entity_poly.entity_id
_entity_poly.type
_entity_poly.pdbx_seq_one_letter_code
_entity_poly.pdbx_strand_id
1 'polypeptide(L)'
;MSHAADRYDAGAERFRAPAAAAASPTSLDGAEVTERLTAIRQSRGRRTRRTVDLTAAQHRGLDIWQREAADRLGLARVTGQEVLSALIDQLLNDRQLSAQILRAIQARR
;
A
#
# COMPACT_ATOMS: atom_id res chain seq x y z
N MET A 1 20.09 -10.55 -39.03
CA MET A 1 19.81 -9.15 -39.38
C MET A 1 18.49 -9.12 -40.14
N SER A 2 17.41 -8.66 -39.50
CA SER A 2 16.18 -8.21 -40.18
C SER A 2 15.54 -7.14 -39.31
N HIS A 3 15.10 -6.09 -39.99
CA HIS A 3 14.83 -4.75 -39.52
C HIS A 3 13.31 -4.50 -39.45
N ALA A 4 12.93 -3.50 -38.65
CA ALA A 4 11.67 -2.76 -38.67
C ALA A 4 10.37 -3.43 -38.18
N ALA A 5 9.92 -2.98 -37.01
CA ALA A 5 8.54 -2.51 -36.83
C ALA A 5 8.55 -1.35 -35.83
N ASP A 6 8.65 -0.16 -36.42
CA ASP A 6 8.35 1.15 -35.82
C ASP A 6 6.83 1.30 -35.59
N ARG A 7 6.49 2.31 -34.77
CA ARG A 7 5.17 2.91 -34.52
C ARG A 7 4.34 2.33 -33.38
N TYR A 8 4.42 3.00 -32.23
CA TYR A 8 3.25 3.58 -31.55
C TYR A 8 3.69 4.85 -30.80
N ASP A 9 3.48 5.99 -31.46
CA ASP A 9 3.40 7.32 -30.84
C ASP A 9 1.94 7.78 -30.90
N ALA A 10 1.61 8.75 -30.05
CA ALA A 10 0.46 9.66 -30.11
C ALA A 10 -0.84 9.23 -29.40
N GLY A 11 -1.08 9.86 -28.25
CA GLY A 11 -2.44 10.25 -27.87
C GLY A 11 -2.74 10.35 -26.39
N ALA A 12 -2.20 11.35 -25.68
CA ALA A 12 -2.84 11.80 -24.41
C ALA A 12 -2.46 13.21 -23.92
N GLU A 13 -1.59 13.97 -24.58
CA GLU A 13 -1.24 15.32 -24.11
C GLU A 13 -2.04 16.42 -24.83
N ARG A 14 -3.36 16.40 -24.62
CA ARG A 14 -4.21 17.56 -24.86
C ARG A 14 -5.00 17.80 -23.59
N PHE A 15 -4.56 18.76 -22.79
CA PHE A 15 -5.39 19.73 -22.06
C PHE A 15 -4.51 20.41 -21.01
N ARG A 16 -3.79 21.47 -21.41
CA ARG A 16 -3.45 22.53 -20.46
C ARG A 16 -3.30 23.88 -21.15
N ALA A 17 -4.39 24.64 -21.11
CA ALA A 17 -4.31 26.08 -20.91
C ALA A 17 -4.91 26.36 -19.53
N PRO A 18 -4.39 27.37 -18.81
CA PRO A 18 -5.32 28.42 -18.43
C PRO A 18 -4.75 29.81 -18.69
N ALA A 19 -5.51 30.59 -19.45
CA ALA A 19 -5.58 32.04 -19.26
C ALA A 19 -6.77 32.30 -18.34
N ALA A 20 -6.56 33.01 -17.22
CA ALA A 20 -7.46 34.03 -16.68
C ALA A 20 -6.97 34.55 -15.32
N ALA A 21 -6.66 35.85 -15.34
CA ALA A 21 -7.18 36.88 -14.44
C ALA A 21 -6.89 36.82 -12.92
N ALA A 22 -6.39 37.96 -12.48
CA ALA A 22 -6.23 38.41 -11.11
C ALA A 22 -7.54 38.55 -10.32
N ALA A 23 -7.33 38.60 -8.99
CA ALA A 23 -8.10 39.27 -7.93
C ALA A 23 -9.27 38.51 -7.27
N SER A 24 -9.05 38.22 -5.98
CA SER A 24 -9.93 37.61 -4.97
C SER A 24 -11.17 38.45 -4.63
N PRO A 25 -12.18 37.87 -3.96
CA PRO A 25 -12.27 38.14 -2.52
C PRO A 25 -12.65 36.93 -1.64
N THR A 26 -12.06 36.92 -0.45
CA THR A 26 -12.60 36.46 0.84
C THR A 26 -13.50 35.23 0.86
N SER A 27 -12.91 34.07 1.16
CA SER A 27 -13.60 32.95 1.84
C SER A 27 -12.84 32.61 3.11
N LEU A 28 -13.04 33.42 4.14
CA LEU A 28 -12.61 33.16 5.50
C LEU A 28 -13.59 32.15 6.12
N ASP A 29 -13.48 30.86 5.76
CA ASP A 29 -14.02 29.75 6.57
C ASP A 29 -13.57 28.38 6.05
N GLY A 30 -13.46 28.22 4.72
CA GLY A 30 -13.10 26.94 4.11
C GLY A 30 -11.65 26.50 4.33
N ALA A 31 -10.72 27.46 4.43
CA ALA A 31 -9.30 27.16 4.63
C ALA A 31 -9.02 26.55 6.01
N GLU A 32 -9.63 27.09 7.07
CA GLU A 32 -9.48 26.57 8.44
C GLU A 32 -10.08 25.17 8.61
N VAL A 33 -11.24 24.91 8.01
CA VAL A 33 -11.87 23.57 8.06
C VAL A 33 -11.00 22.55 7.33
N THR A 34 -10.40 22.94 6.21
CA THR A 34 -9.50 22.07 5.45
C THR A 34 -8.22 21.78 6.24
N GLU A 35 -7.59 22.80 6.85
CA GLU A 35 -6.40 22.64 7.69
C GLU A 35 -6.64 21.79 8.93
N ARG A 36 -7.76 22.01 9.64
CA ARG A 36 -8.13 21.19 10.80
C ARG A 36 -8.36 19.74 10.38
N LEU A 37 -8.98 19.48 9.22
CA LEU A 37 -9.16 18.13 8.71
C LEU A 37 -7.83 17.45 8.31
N THR A 38 -6.87 18.18 7.74
CA THR A 38 -5.51 17.66 7.47
C THR A 38 -4.75 17.39 8.77
N ALA A 39 -4.84 18.27 9.77
CA ALA A 39 -4.21 18.09 11.07
C ALA A 39 -4.79 16.89 11.86
N ILE A 40 -6.12 16.69 11.79
CA ILE A 40 -6.80 15.52 12.39
C ILE A 40 -6.44 14.22 11.62
N ARG A 41 -6.09 14.31 10.33
CA ARG A 41 -5.52 13.16 9.57
C ARG A 41 -4.08 12.85 9.97
N GLN A 42 -3.27 13.87 10.24
CA GLN A 42 -1.85 13.71 10.58
C GLN A 42 -1.64 13.21 12.02
N SER A 43 -2.57 13.52 12.94
CA SER A 43 -2.54 13.08 14.33
C SER A 43 -3.02 11.65 14.55
N ARG A 44 -3.69 11.02 13.56
CA ARG A 44 -3.96 9.58 13.55
C ARG A 44 -2.68 8.81 13.19
N GLY A 45 -1.74 8.76 14.14
CA GLY A 45 -0.59 7.85 14.20
C GLY A 45 0.18 7.68 12.90
N ARG A 46 1.33 8.37 12.77
CA ARG A 46 2.23 8.21 11.62
C ARG A 46 2.58 6.73 11.41
N ARG A 47 2.01 6.13 10.36
CA ARG A 47 2.27 4.74 9.98
C ARG A 47 3.68 4.62 9.38
N THR A 48 4.47 3.70 9.91
CA THR A 48 5.79 3.37 9.35
C THR A 48 5.64 2.24 8.33
N ARG A 49 6.21 2.41 7.14
CA ARG A 49 6.21 1.38 6.09
C ARG A 49 7.42 0.46 6.26
N ARG A 50 7.21 -0.85 6.10
CA ARG A 50 8.27 -1.84 5.89
C ARG A 50 8.00 -2.59 4.59
N THR A 51 9.06 -2.83 3.81
CA THR A 51 9.02 -3.59 2.57
C THR A 51 9.73 -4.92 2.79
N VAL A 52 9.23 -6.00 2.18
CA VAL A 52 9.80 -7.35 2.28
C VAL A 52 9.97 -7.88 0.87
N ASP A 53 11.17 -8.35 0.54
CA ASP A 53 11.43 -9.02 -0.71
C ASP A 53 10.95 -10.46 -0.62
N LEU A 54 10.08 -10.84 -1.56
CA LEU A 54 9.53 -12.19 -1.69
C LEU A 54 9.95 -12.75 -3.04
N THR A 55 10.33 -14.02 -3.06
CA THR A 55 10.51 -14.73 -4.34
C THR A 55 9.18 -14.85 -5.07
N ALA A 56 9.22 -15.01 -6.39
CA ALA A 56 7.99 -15.20 -7.19
C ALA A 56 7.14 -16.38 -6.67
N ALA A 57 7.79 -17.46 -6.20
CA ALA A 57 7.13 -18.60 -5.59
C ALA A 57 6.41 -18.24 -4.29
N GLN A 58 7.05 -17.45 -3.40
CA GLN A 58 6.43 -16.99 -2.16
C GLN A 58 5.23 -16.06 -2.43
N HIS A 59 5.36 -15.15 -3.40
CA HIS A 59 4.27 -14.25 -3.76
C HIS A 59 3.05 -15.02 -4.31
N ARG A 60 3.28 -16.03 -5.15
CA ARG A 60 2.21 -16.91 -5.66
C ARG A 60 1.57 -17.74 -4.56
N GLY A 61 2.38 -18.33 -3.67
CA GLY A 61 1.87 -19.08 -2.53
C GLY A 61 1.00 -18.24 -1.61
N LEU A 62 1.39 -16.98 -1.36
CA LEU A 62 0.60 -16.05 -0.56
C LEU A 62 -0.74 -15.69 -1.24
N ASP A 63 -0.75 -15.39 -2.54
CA ASP A 63 -1.99 -15.07 -3.29
C ASP A 63 -3.02 -16.21 -3.23
N ILE A 64 -2.56 -17.46 -3.39
CA ILE A 64 -3.41 -18.65 -3.29
C ILE A 64 -3.98 -18.76 -1.89
N TRP A 65 -3.13 -18.70 -0.87
CA TRP A 65 -3.57 -18.80 0.53
C TRP A 65 -4.56 -17.69 0.90
N GLN A 66 -4.40 -16.48 0.37
CA GLN A 66 -5.30 -15.35 0.64
C GLN A 66 -6.69 -15.56 0.07
N ARG A 67 -6.80 -16.14 -1.13
CA ARG A 67 -8.09 -16.50 -1.72
C ARG A 67 -8.80 -17.52 -0.84
N GLU A 68 -8.11 -18.60 -0.47
CA GLU A 68 -8.68 -19.62 0.41
C GLU A 68 -9.05 -19.05 1.79
N ALA A 69 -8.24 -18.14 2.33
CA ALA A 69 -8.54 -17.48 3.61
C ALA A 69 -9.79 -16.59 3.49
N ALA A 70 -9.94 -15.87 2.39
CA ALA A 70 -11.12 -15.06 2.11
C ALA A 70 -12.38 -15.95 2.02
N ASP A 71 -12.28 -17.07 1.30
CA ASP A 71 -13.37 -18.05 1.18
C ASP A 71 -13.77 -18.62 2.55
N ARG A 72 -12.79 -19.01 3.38
CA ARG A 72 -13.04 -19.52 4.75
C ARG A 72 -13.67 -18.48 5.67
N LEU A 73 -13.33 -17.21 5.51
CA LEU A 73 -13.84 -16.11 6.33
C LEU A 73 -15.14 -15.51 5.78
N GLY A 74 -15.59 -15.91 4.58
CA GLY A 74 -16.72 -15.29 3.90
C GLY A 74 -16.46 -13.83 3.49
N LEU A 75 -15.19 -13.46 3.30
CA LEU A 75 -14.78 -12.11 2.91
C LEU A 75 -14.55 -12.02 1.41
N ALA A 76 -14.76 -10.84 0.83
CA ALA A 76 -14.48 -10.62 -0.58
C ALA A 76 -12.99 -10.73 -0.93
N ARG A 77 -12.09 -10.38 0.01
CA ARG A 77 -10.64 -10.50 -0.14
C ARG A 77 -9.94 -10.45 1.21
N VAL A 78 -8.77 -11.06 1.26
CA VAL A 78 -7.78 -10.87 2.32
C VAL A 78 -6.53 -10.26 1.69
N THR A 79 -6.09 -9.09 2.16
CA THR A 79 -4.97 -8.35 1.59
C THR A 79 -3.63 -8.74 2.22
N GLY A 80 -2.53 -8.51 1.50
CA GLY A 80 -1.18 -8.78 2.04
C GLY A 80 -0.90 -7.98 3.31
N GLN A 81 -1.43 -6.77 3.38
CA GLN A 81 -1.27 -5.91 4.54
C GLN A 81 -1.97 -6.48 5.78
N GLU A 82 -3.19 -7.01 5.66
CA GLU A 82 -3.91 -7.64 6.77
C GLU A 82 -3.16 -8.86 7.28
N VAL A 83 -2.67 -9.70 6.37
CA VAL A 83 -1.86 -10.89 6.71
C VAL A 83 -0.60 -10.48 7.45
N LEU A 84 0.18 -9.54 6.90
CA LEU A 84 1.43 -9.11 7.51
C LEU A 84 1.19 -8.42 8.86
N SER A 85 0.13 -7.60 8.99
CA SER A 85 -0.22 -6.96 10.26
C SER A 85 -0.55 -8.01 11.32
N ALA A 86 -1.41 -8.98 11.00
CA ALA A 86 -1.80 -10.04 11.93
C ALA A 86 -0.60 -10.91 12.37
N LEU A 87 0.30 -11.23 11.42
CA LEU A 87 1.52 -11.98 11.73
C LEU A 87 2.47 -11.20 12.64
N ILE A 88 2.61 -9.89 12.45
CA ILE A 88 3.42 -9.03 13.32
C ILE A 88 2.78 -8.94 14.70
N ASP A 89 1.47 -8.72 14.77
CA ASP A 89 0.75 -8.64 16.04
C ASP A 89 0.88 -9.95 16.83
N GLN A 90 0.77 -11.10 16.16
CA GLN A 90 0.98 -12.41 16.80
C GLN A 90 2.44 -12.58 17.24
N LEU A 91 3.41 -12.22 16.41
CA LEU A 91 4.84 -12.31 16.76
C LEU A 91 5.19 -11.50 18.02
N LEU A 92 4.57 -10.33 18.18
CA LEU A 92 4.84 -9.44 19.31
C LEU A 92 4.13 -9.83 20.60
N ASN A 93 3.01 -10.57 20.52
CA ASN A 93 2.20 -10.96 21.67
C ASN A 93 2.33 -12.43 22.08
N ASP A 94 2.79 -13.32 21.19
CA ASP A 94 2.96 -14.75 21.43
C ASP A 94 4.46 -15.12 21.58
N ARG A 95 4.87 -15.43 22.81
CA ARG A 95 6.26 -15.82 23.12
C ARG A 95 6.67 -17.13 22.44
N GLN A 96 5.73 -18.06 22.24
CA GLN A 96 6.03 -19.32 21.59
C GLN A 96 6.28 -19.12 20.09
N LEU A 97 5.45 -18.31 19.43
CA LEU A 97 5.69 -17.93 18.03
C LEU A 97 7.03 -17.20 17.87
N SER A 98 7.31 -16.25 18.76
CA SER A 98 8.58 -15.52 18.77
C SER A 98 9.80 -16.46 18.86
N ALA A 99 9.78 -17.41 19.79
CA ALA A 99 10.84 -18.40 19.92
C ALA A 99 10.97 -19.32 18.69
N GLN A 100 9.87 -19.65 18.02
CA GLN A 100 9.90 -20.41 16.77
C GLN A 100 10.56 -19.62 15.63
N ILE A 101 10.20 -18.35 15.48
CA ILE A 101 10.78 -17.48 14.45
C ILE A 101 12.27 -17.26 14.71
N LEU A 102 12.68 -17.04 15.96
CA LEU A 102 14.10 -16.92 16.32
C LEU A 102 14.90 -18.16 15.92
N ARG A 103 14.39 -19.36 16.20
CA ARG A 103 15.04 -20.63 15.78
C ARG A 103 15.10 -20.76 14.26
N ALA A 104 14.03 -20.40 13.56
CA ALA A 104 14.01 -20.46 12.09
C ALA A 104 15.01 -19.48 11.44
N ILE A 105 15.22 -18.30 12.04
CA ILE A 105 16.23 -17.34 11.59
C ILE A 105 17.63 -17.89 11.85
N GLN A 106 17.89 -18.44 13.03
CA GLN A 106 19.19 -19.05 13.36
C GLN A 106 19.55 -20.20 12.42
N ALA A 107 18.60 -21.05 12.06
CA ALA A 107 18.84 -22.19 11.16
C ALA A 107 19.19 -21.79 9.71
N ARG A 108 18.93 -20.55 9.30
CA ARG A 108 19.21 -20.03 7.95
C ARG A 108 20.51 -19.23 7.87
N ARG A 109 21.15 -18.99 9.01
CA ARG A 109 22.36 -18.18 9.13
C ARG A 109 23.57 -19.06 9.32
#